data_AF-A0A6A4DC56-F1
#
_entry.id   AF-A0A6A4DC56-F1
#
_cell.length_a   1.000
_cell.length_b   1.000
_cell.length_c   1.000
_cell.angle_alpha   90.00
_cell.angle_beta   90.00
_cell.angle_gamma   90.00
#
_symmetry.space_group_name_H-M   'P 1'
#
loop_
_entity.id
_entity.type
_entity.pdbx_description
1 polymer ?
#
loop_
_entity_poly.entity_id
_entity_poly.type
_entity_poly.pdbx_seq_one_letter_code
_entity_poly.pdbx_strand_id
1 'polypeptide(L)'
;MIPDINSIHGACYVAGAMLFLQEINSAASFDPELVRETIGDDLYLTSVMGASYLRGLQSYNQTAACVKHFIGYPKTPTGHDRDDVVMPDFDLLNYFMPPYKAAFEAGCNFHDGELHQM
;
A
#
# COMPACT_ATOMS: atom_id res chain seq x y z
N MET A 1 11.57 -20.39 -3.96
CA MET A 1 10.33 -19.77 -4.49
C MET A 1 9.52 -19.36 -3.27
N ILE A 2 9.28 -18.06 -3.11
CA ILE A 2 8.37 -17.52 -2.08
C ILE A 2 7.01 -17.38 -2.76
N PRO A 3 5.94 -18.03 -2.29
CA PRO A 3 4.62 -17.88 -2.90
C PRO A 3 4.02 -16.50 -2.57
N ASP A 4 3.45 -15.84 -3.57
CA ASP A 4 2.73 -14.57 -3.42
C ASP A 4 1.27 -14.70 -3.85
N ILE A 5 0.42 -13.81 -3.34
CA ILE A 5 -0.99 -13.70 -3.70
C ILE A 5 -1.48 -12.27 -3.52
N ASN A 6 -2.31 -11.79 -4.43
CA ASN A 6 -2.84 -10.44 -4.37
C ASN A 6 -4.01 -10.34 -3.36
N SER A 7 -3.69 -10.12 -2.08
CA SER A 7 -4.68 -9.99 -1.00
C SER A 7 -5.03 -8.53 -0.73
N ILE A 8 -5.93 -7.98 -1.56
CA ILE A 8 -6.29 -6.55 -1.55
C ILE A 8 -7.10 -6.14 -0.31
N HIS A 9 -8.26 -6.77 -0.12
CA HIS A 9 -9.20 -6.43 0.96
C HIS A 9 -9.61 -7.70 1.71
N GLY A 10 -8.60 -8.50 2.08
CA GLY A 10 -8.75 -9.86 2.59
C GLY A 10 -8.16 -10.89 1.62
N ALA A 11 -8.40 -12.18 1.86
CA ALA A 11 -7.93 -13.24 0.98
C ALA A 11 -8.88 -13.40 -0.22
N CYS A 12 -8.85 -12.42 -1.14
CA CYS A 12 -9.77 -12.29 -2.28
C CYS A 12 -9.88 -13.53 -3.17
N TYR A 13 -8.85 -14.38 -3.18
CA TYR A 13 -8.77 -15.59 -3.99
C TYR A 13 -8.92 -16.89 -3.19
N VAL A 14 -9.34 -16.81 -1.93
CA VAL A 14 -9.59 -17.98 -1.06
C VAL A 14 -11.09 -18.09 -0.78
N ALA A 15 -11.70 -19.17 -1.24
CA ALA A 15 -13.12 -19.41 -1.02
C ALA A 15 -13.44 -19.52 0.49
N GLY A 16 -14.50 -18.82 0.92
CA GLY A 16 -14.93 -18.79 2.32
C GLY A 16 -14.10 -17.87 3.23
N ALA A 17 -13.12 -17.14 2.69
CA ALA A 17 -12.39 -16.16 3.47
C ALA A 17 -13.23 -14.90 3.79
N MET A 18 -12.88 -14.24 4.89
CA MET A 18 -13.44 -12.94 5.23
C MET A 18 -12.94 -11.87 4.27
N LEU A 19 -13.87 -11.15 3.64
CA LEU A 19 -13.60 -9.96 2.85
C LEU A 19 -13.92 -8.72 3.68
N PHE A 20 -13.06 -7.72 3.54
CA PHE A 20 -13.20 -6.41 4.17
C PHE A 20 -13.72 -5.41 3.14
N LEU A 21 -14.09 -4.22 3.63
CA LEU A 21 -14.40 -3.09 2.78
C LEU A 21 -13.22 -2.80 1.85
N GLN A 22 -13.55 -2.30 0.66
CA GLN A 22 -12.54 -1.74 -0.22
C GLN A 22 -11.90 -0.53 0.44
N GLU A 23 -10.66 -0.31 0.04
CA GLU A 23 -9.71 0.70 0.44
C GLU A 23 -10.28 2.11 0.62
N ILE A 24 -11.00 2.62 -0.38
CA ILE A 24 -11.65 3.94 -0.34
C ILE A 24 -12.74 4.02 0.74
N ASN A 25 -13.44 2.92 1.00
CA ASN A 25 -14.47 2.86 2.05
C ASN A 25 -13.82 2.74 3.43
N SER A 26 -12.70 2.04 3.56
CA SER A 26 -11.91 2.01 4.79
C SER A 26 -11.29 3.37 5.07
N ALA A 27 -10.81 4.09 4.06
CA ALA A 27 -10.32 5.46 4.20
C ALA A 27 -11.38 6.43 4.73
N ALA A 28 -12.62 6.30 4.26
CA ALA A 28 -13.75 7.12 4.69
C ALA A 28 -14.09 6.96 6.18
N SER A 29 -13.59 5.90 6.85
CA SER A 29 -13.73 5.75 8.31
C SER A 29 -12.83 6.69 9.11
N PHE A 30 -11.75 7.21 8.50
CA PHE A 30 -10.68 7.96 9.17
C PHE A 30 -10.05 7.22 10.37
N ASP A 31 -10.17 5.89 10.41
CA ASP A 31 -9.62 5.03 11.46
C ASP A 31 -8.43 4.21 10.93
N PRO A 32 -7.20 4.51 11.36
CA PRO A 32 -6.00 3.81 10.90
C PRO A 32 -5.92 2.36 11.33
N GLU A 33 -6.73 1.91 12.30
CA GLU A 33 -6.76 0.49 12.69
C GLU A 33 -7.57 -0.38 11.70
N LEU A 34 -8.35 0.23 10.79
CA LEU A 34 -9.30 -0.48 9.92
C LEU A 34 -8.91 -0.55 8.42
N VAL A 35 -7.77 0.00 8.00
CA VAL A 35 -7.44 0.20 6.58
C VAL A 35 -6.58 -0.90 5.97
N ARG A 36 -6.84 -1.22 4.69
CA ARG A 36 -6.25 -2.37 3.98
C ARG A 36 -5.66 -2.17 2.56
N GLU A 37 -5.69 -0.98 1.92
CA GLU A 37 -4.91 -0.52 0.72
C GLU A 37 -5.49 0.88 0.23
N THR A 38 -5.08 1.49 -0.90
CA THR A 38 -5.29 2.89 -1.42
C THR A 38 -6.39 3.78 -0.82
N ILE A 39 -5.98 4.89 -0.22
CA ILE A 39 -6.73 5.48 0.87
C ILE A 39 -7.36 6.84 0.44
N GLY A 40 -7.50 7.03 -0.88
CA GLY A 40 -7.97 8.28 -1.49
C GLY A 40 -6.83 9.18 -2.00
N ASP A 41 -7.20 10.41 -2.41
CA ASP A 41 -6.27 11.37 -3.03
C ASP A 41 -5.47 12.22 -2.02
N ASP A 42 -5.77 12.11 -0.72
CA ASP A 42 -5.04 12.84 0.32
C ASP A 42 -3.75 12.10 0.71
N LEU A 43 -2.63 12.81 0.58
CA LEU A 43 -1.30 12.24 0.77
C LEU A 43 -1.04 11.86 2.22
N TYR A 44 -1.54 12.66 3.16
CA TYR A 44 -1.31 12.45 4.58
C TYR A 44 -2.12 11.24 5.06
N LEU A 45 -3.41 11.19 4.71
CA LEU A 45 -4.29 10.07 4.99
C LEU A 45 -3.73 8.77 4.41
N THR A 46 -3.27 8.80 3.16
CA THR A 46 -2.64 7.63 2.52
C THR A 46 -1.35 7.20 3.21
N SER A 47 -0.52 8.16 3.64
CA SER A 47 0.71 7.86 4.36
C SER A 47 0.43 7.20 5.72
N VAL A 48 -0.50 7.76 6.50
CA VAL A 48 -0.81 7.28 7.85
C VAL A 48 -1.47 5.90 7.80
N MET A 49 -2.52 5.74 6.99
CA MET A 49 -3.28 4.50 7.00
C MET A 49 -2.57 3.39 6.20
N GLY A 50 -1.71 3.75 5.25
CA GLY A 50 -0.87 2.79 4.53
C GLY A 50 0.22 2.22 5.45
N ALA A 51 0.85 3.08 6.26
CA ALA A 51 1.80 2.64 7.26
C ALA A 51 1.17 1.77 8.35
N SER A 52 -0.05 2.06 8.81
CA SER A 52 -0.74 1.22 9.79
C SER A 52 -1.10 -0.15 9.20
N TYR A 53 -1.61 -0.19 7.97
CA TYR A 53 -1.90 -1.46 7.30
C TYR A 53 -0.67 -2.34 7.16
N LEU A 54 0.44 -1.74 6.73
CA LEU A 54 1.70 -2.43 6.55
C LEU A 54 2.20 -3.07 7.87
N ARG A 55 2.14 -2.32 8.97
CA ARG A 55 2.46 -2.85 10.30
C ARG A 55 1.53 -3.98 10.70
N GLY A 56 0.23 -3.87 10.39
CA GLY A 56 -0.75 -4.92 10.62
C GLY A 56 -0.42 -6.21 9.86
N LEU A 57 -0.14 -6.11 8.55
CA LEU A 57 0.24 -7.26 7.73
C LEU A 57 1.53 -7.93 8.21
N GLN A 58 2.56 -7.13 8.47
CA GLN A 58 3.88 -7.63 8.88
C GLN A 58 3.97 -7.97 10.37
N SER A 59 2.93 -7.70 11.17
CA SER A 59 2.84 -8.22 12.55
C SER A 59 2.78 -9.75 12.59
N TYR A 60 2.39 -10.36 11.47
CA TYR A 60 2.49 -11.80 11.26
C TYR A 60 3.76 -12.12 10.46
N ASN A 61 4.75 -12.73 11.12
CA ASN A 61 6.09 -13.00 10.56
C ASN A 61 6.13 -13.94 9.32
N GLN A 62 4.97 -14.39 8.82
CA GLN A 62 4.88 -15.20 7.59
C GLN A 62 4.38 -14.41 6.38
N THR A 63 4.01 -13.13 6.56
CA THR A 63 3.46 -12.29 5.49
C THR A 63 4.36 -11.07 5.26
N ALA A 64 4.91 -10.95 4.06
CA ALA A 64 5.56 -9.73 3.61
C ALA A 64 4.53 -8.79 2.97
N ALA A 65 4.62 -7.49 3.26
CA ALA A 65 3.81 -6.49 2.59
C ALA A 65 4.48 -6.01 1.29
N CYS A 66 3.68 -5.62 0.30
CA CYS A 66 4.17 -5.06 -0.96
C CYS A 66 3.47 -3.72 -1.21
N VAL A 67 4.25 -2.66 -1.42
CA VAL A 67 3.72 -1.35 -1.83
C VAL A 67 3.60 -1.27 -3.33
N LYS A 68 2.45 -0.81 -3.81
CA LYS A 68 2.17 -0.61 -5.22
C LYS A 68 1.20 0.57 -5.41
N HIS A 69 1.15 1.19 -6.57
CA HIS A 69 2.00 0.96 -7.74
C HIS A 69 3.09 2.04 -7.79
N PHE A 70 4.32 1.67 -7.43
CA PHE A 70 5.46 2.59 -7.41
C PHE A 70 5.93 2.91 -8.84
N ILE A 71 5.89 4.15 -9.33
CA ILE A 71 5.32 5.38 -8.77
C ILE A 71 4.57 6.14 -9.88
N GLY A 72 3.55 6.94 -9.54
CA GLY A 72 2.85 7.81 -10.49
C GLY A 72 1.76 7.14 -11.34
N TYR A 73 1.47 5.85 -11.10
CA TYR A 73 0.45 5.08 -11.81
C TYR A 73 -0.94 5.76 -11.94
N PRO A 74 -1.52 6.42 -10.91
CA PRO A 74 -2.84 7.02 -11.06
C PRO A 74 -2.85 8.33 -11.89
N LYS A 75 -1.69 8.88 -12.27
CA LYS A 75 -1.58 10.20 -12.91
C LYS A 75 -1.45 10.11 -14.44
N THR A 76 -2.23 9.26 -15.08
CA THR A 76 -2.29 9.24 -16.55
C THR A 76 -3.02 10.47 -17.09
N PRO A 77 -2.54 11.14 -18.16
CA PRO A 77 -3.18 12.35 -18.71
C PRO A 77 -4.63 12.13 -19.16
N THR A 78 -4.96 10.91 -19.57
CA THR A 78 -6.26 10.51 -20.13
C THR A 78 -7.15 9.79 -19.12
N GLY A 79 -6.59 9.32 -17.99
CA GLY A 79 -7.27 8.41 -17.06
C GLY A 79 -7.34 6.96 -17.54
N HIS A 80 -6.76 6.62 -18.69
CA HIS A 80 -6.66 5.22 -19.12
C HIS A 80 -5.57 4.49 -18.35
N ASP A 81 -5.78 3.19 -18.13
CA ASP A 81 -4.82 2.31 -17.48
C ASP A 81 -3.56 2.16 -18.33
N ARG A 82 -2.38 2.29 -17.69
CA ARG A 82 -1.04 2.17 -18.30
C ARG A 82 -0.73 3.14 -19.45
N ASP A 83 -1.46 4.24 -19.55
CA ASP A 83 -1.09 5.32 -20.45
C ASP A 83 0.21 6.01 -20.01
N ASP A 84 0.91 6.60 -20.97
CA ASP A 84 2.17 7.29 -20.72
C ASP A 84 1.98 8.45 -19.74
N VAL A 85 2.88 8.50 -18.74
CA VAL A 85 2.91 9.57 -17.74
C VAL A 85 4.18 10.40 -17.93
N VAL A 86 3.99 11.68 -18.24
CA VAL A 86 5.06 12.67 -18.22
C VAL A 86 4.80 13.61 -17.05
N MET A 87 5.74 13.65 -16.10
CA MET A 87 5.59 14.40 -14.87
C MET A 87 6.92 15.04 -14.45
N PRO A 88 6.93 16.28 -13.94
CA PRO A 88 8.11 16.88 -13.33
C PRO A 88 8.53 16.15 -12.06
N ASP A 89 9.84 16.09 -11.78
CA ASP A 89 10.38 15.54 -10.53
C ASP A 89 9.77 16.19 -9.29
N PHE A 90 9.42 17.48 -9.37
CA PHE A 90 8.75 18.19 -8.29
C PHE A 90 7.42 17.52 -7.92
N ASP A 91 6.57 17.21 -8.91
CA ASP A 91 5.28 16.59 -8.64
C ASP A 91 5.46 15.15 -8.15
N LEU A 92 6.41 14.43 -8.75
CA LEU A 92 6.72 13.06 -8.36
C LEU A 92 7.13 12.98 -6.87
N LEU A 93 8.03 13.86 -6.44
CA LEU A 93 8.59 13.87 -5.09
C LEU A 93 7.65 14.48 -4.04
N ASN A 94 6.82 15.46 -4.41
CA ASN A 94 5.93 16.12 -3.45
C ASN A 94 4.54 15.49 -3.35
N TYR A 95 4.01 14.92 -4.45
CA TYR A 95 2.67 14.34 -4.45
C TYR A 95 2.66 12.81 -4.38
N PHE A 96 3.58 12.13 -5.06
CA PHE A 96 3.51 10.66 -5.15
C PHE A 96 4.44 9.95 -4.18
N MET A 97 5.61 10.53 -3.87
CA MET A 97 6.61 9.92 -2.99
C MET A 97 6.24 9.85 -1.49
N PRO A 98 5.52 10.82 -0.88
CA PRO A 98 5.24 10.80 0.56
C PRO A 98 4.66 9.48 1.11
N PRO A 99 3.61 8.87 0.52
CA PRO A 99 3.08 7.61 1.03
C PRO A 99 4.07 6.45 0.92
N TYR A 100 4.89 6.39 -0.14
CA TYR A 100 5.92 5.36 -0.26
C TYR A 100 7.04 5.55 0.76
N LYS A 101 7.48 6.79 0.97
CA LYS A 101 8.44 7.11 2.02
C LYS A 101 7.94 6.63 3.39
N ALA A 102 6.69 6.96 3.73
CA ALA A 102 6.08 6.52 4.99
C ALA A 102 6.00 4.98 5.10
N ALA A 103 5.69 4.29 4.00
CA ALA A 103 5.64 2.83 3.98
C ALA A 103 7.04 2.19 4.13
N PHE A 104 8.07 2.72 3.48
CA PHE A 104 9.45 2.27 3.66
C PHE A 104 9.95 2.53 5.09
N GLU A 105 9.65 3.71 5.65
CA GLU A 105 9.94 4.01 7.07
C GLU A 105 9.15 3.12 8.04
N ALA A 106 8.00 2.58 7.63
CA ALA A 106 7.23 1.60 8.39
C ALA A 106 7.76 0.17 8.27
N GLY A 107 8.78 -0.07 7.44
CA GLY A 107 9.43 -1.36 7.27
C GLY A 107 8.96 -2.17 6.05
N CYS A 108 8.48 -1.52 4.99
CA CYS A 108 8.19 -2.15 3.70
C CYS A 108 9.47 -2.60 2.97
N ASN A 109 10.16 -3.61 3.49
CA ASN A 109 11.46 -4.01 2.97
C ASN A 109 11.37 -5.42 2.36
N PHE A 110 12.06 -5.64 1.24
CA PHE A 110 12.36 -7.00 0.77
C PHE A 110 13.24 -7.67 1.82
N HIS A 111 12.73 -8.72 2.44
CA HIS A 111 13.34 -9.40 3.58
C HIS A 111 14.51 -10.29 3.13
N ASP A 112 15.63 -9.67 2.72
CA ASP A 112 16.87 -10.38 2.41
C ASP A 112 18.00 -9.89 3.34
N GLY A 113 18.16 -10.56 4.48
CA GLY A 113 19.40 -10.49 5.27
C GLY A 113 19.23 -10.15 6.74
N GLU A 114 19.30 -11.20 7.55
CA GLU A 114 19.61 -11.23 8.99
C GLU A 114 18.49 -11.18 10.04
N LEU A 115 18.64 -12.15 10.93
CA LEU A 115 17.94 -12.44 12.17
C LEU A 115 18.04 -11.29 13.18
N HIS A 116 17.18 -11.36 14.21
CA HIS A 116 17.05 -10.48 15.39
C HIS A 116 16.21 -9.23 15.14
N GLN A 117 15.16 -8.94 15.91
CA GLN A 117 14.98 -9.12 17.36
C GLN A 117 13.50 -9.50 17.59
N MET A 118 13.15 -10.58 18.29
CA MET A 118 13.08 -10.65 19.77
C MET A 118 12.59 -9.36 20.43
#